data_AF-A0A357N9I8-F1
#
_entry.id   AF-A0A357N9I8-F1
#
_cell.length_a   1.000
_cell.length_b   1.000
_cell.length_c   1.000
_cell.angle_alpha   90.00
_cell.angle_beta   90.00
_cell.angle_gamma   90.00
#
_symmetry.space_group_name_H-M   'P 1'
#
loop_
_entity.id
_entity.type
_entity.pdbx_description
1 polymer ?
#
loop_
_entity_poly.entity_id
_entity_poly.type
_entity_poly.pdbx_seq_one_letter_code
_entity_poly.pdbx_strand_id
1 'polypeptide(L)'
;GIDVIVHEMRPHKLSPAHHSGDFAELVCSNSLRSDQLENAVGLLKEEMRRLNSIIMDCAEKTRVPAGGALAVDRSAFSQLVTSRLAAHPKITIIREEVAEIPGEGIAVVASGH
;
A
#
# COMPACT_ATOMS: atom_id res chain seq x y z
N GLY A 1 -10.97 16.97 -2.24
CA GLY A 1 -10.07 16.08 -1.47
C GLY A 1 -9.78 16.71 -0.13
N ILE A 2 -9.61 15.90 0.90
CA ILE A 2 -9.22 16.29 2.27
C ILE A 2 -7.68 16.28 2.34
N ASP A 3 -7.09 17.19 3.10
CA ASP A 3 -5.64 17.19 3.34
C ASP A 3 -5.30 16.10 4.37
N VAL A 4 -4.29 15.29 4.05
CA VAL A 4 -3.97 14.07 4.80
C VAL A 4 -2.51 14.12 5.23
N ILE A 5 -2.29 13.80 6.50
CA ILE A 5 -0.95 13.53 7.03
C ILE A 5 -0.80 12.01 7.12
N VAL A 6 0.24 11.47 6.47
CA VAL A 6 0.60 10.05 6.54
C VAL A 6 1.87 9.93 7.38
N HIS A 7 1.75 9.34 8.56
CA HIS A 7 2.89 9.00 9.39
C HIS A 7 3.42 7.62 9.02
N GLU A 8 4.74 7.52 8.89
CA GLU A 8 5.44 6.27 8.63
C GLU A 8 6.81 6.28 9.31
N MET A 9 7.03 5.35 10.24
CA MET A 9 8.27 5.30 11.02
C MET A 9 9.49 4.90 10.17
N ARG A 10 9.27 4.17 9.08
CA ARG A 10 10.33 3.75 8.14
C ARG A 10 10.73 4.93 7.24
N PRO A 11 12.01 5.08 6.83
CA PRO A 11 13.11 4.14 7.06
C PRO A 11 13.86 4.33 8.38
N HIS A 12 13.51 5.32 9.20
CA HIS A 12 14.25 5.63 10.43
C HIS A 12 14.12 4.51 11.48
N LYS A 13 12.94 3.89 11.57
CA LYS A 13 12.71 2.69 12.37
C LYS A 13 12.05 1.62 11.52
N LEU A 14 12.80 0.56 11.19
CA LEU A 14 12.29 -0.61 10.48
C LEU A 14 11.65 -1.60 11.47
N SER A 15 10.62 -2.31 11.03
CA SER A 15 10.20 -3.54 11.71
C SER A 15 11.02 -4.73 11.20
N PRO A 16 11.07 -5.87 11.92
CA PRO A 16 11.85 -7.04 11.50
C PRO A 16 11.47 -7.61 10.13
N ALA A 17 10.26 -7.31 9.62
CA ALA A 17 9.77 -7.81 8.35
C ALA A 17 10.09 -6.89 7.15
N HIS A 18 10.33 -5.60 7.39
CA HIS A 18 10.48 -4.60 6.33
C HIS A 18 11.94 -4.36 5.99
N HIS A 19 12.21 -4.21 4.69
CA HIS A 19 13.56 -4.03 4.14
C HIS A 19 13.73 -2.63 3.51
N SER A 20 12.66 -1.83 3.44
CA SER A 20 12.67 -0.52 2.79
C SER A 20 11.87 0.53 3.58
N GLY A 21 12.06 1.80 3.18
CA GLY A 21 11.21 2.92 3.59
C GLY A 21 9.99 3.13 2.69
N ASP A 22 9.76 2.25 1.73
CA ASP A 22 8.68 2.41 0.76
C ASP A 22 7.33 2.00 1.37
N PHE A 23 6.29 2.72 0.94
CA PHE A 23 4.91 2.39 1.28
C PHE A 23 4.45 1.10 0.58
N ALA A 24 3.52 0.40 1.23
CA ALA A 24 2.91 -0.83 0.71
C ALA A 24 3.92 -1.94 0.34
N GLU A 25 5.05 -2.03 1.05
CA GLU A 25 6.02 -3.11 0.89
C GLU A 25 5.37 -4.49 1.14
N LEU A 26 5.56 -5.42 0.22
CA LEU A 26 5.14 -6.82 0.37
C LEU A 26 6.25 -7.65 1.01
N VAL A 27 6.14 -7.88 2.33
CA VAL A 27 7.19 -8.51 3.15
C VAL A 27 7.24 -10.04 3.09
N CYS A 28 6.23 -10.70 2.49
CA CYS A 28 6.17 -12.16 2.37
C CYS A 28 6.09 -12.61 0.90
N SER A 29 4.88 -12.92 0.41
CA SER A 29 4.63 -13.26 -0.98
C SER A 29 4.46 -12.00 -1.83
N ASN A 30 4.89 -12.07 -3.09
CA ASN A 30 4.58 -11.06 -4.10
C ASN A 30 3.24 -11.32 -4.81
N SER A 31 2.51 -12.37 -4.42
CA SER A 31 1.18 -12.68 -4.92
C SER A 31 0.13 -11.96 -4.08
N LEU A 32 -0.73 -11.20 -4.75
CA LEU A 32 -1.98 -10.67 -4.20
C LEU A 32 -3.10 -11.71 -4.31
N ARG A 33 -2.79 -12.99 -4.58
CA ARG A 33 -3.72 -14.13 -4.76
C ARG A 33 -4.55 -14.06 -6.04
N SER A 34 -5.52 -14.97 -6.18
CA SER A 34 -6.37 -15.16 -7.37
C SER A 34 -6.96 -13.86 -7.92
N ASP A 35 -6.89 -13.69 -9.23
CA ASP A 35 -7.45 -12.55 -9.97
C ASP A 35 -8.80 -12.89 -10.64
N GLN A 36 -9.32 -14.08 -10.40
CA GLN A 36 -10.56 -14.60 -11.00
C GLN A 36 -11.78 -14.14 -10.21
N LEU A 37 -12.84 -13.71 -10.91
CA LEU A 37 -14.06 -13.17 -10.29
C LEU A 37 -14.81 -14.21 -9.43
N GLU A 38 -14.68 -15.49 -9.76
CA GLU A 38 -15.27 -16.60 -9.02
C GLU A 38 -14.62 -16.79 -7.65
N ASN A 39 -13.44 -16.19 -7.42
CA ASN A 39 -12.78 -16.19 -6.13
C ASN A 39 -13.13 -14.90 -5.35
N ALA A 40 -13.44 -15.03 -4.06
CA ALA A 40 -13.76 -13.89 -3.19
C ALA A 40 -12.68 -12.78 -3.24
N VAL A 41 -11.39 -13.15 -3.30
CA VAL A 41 -10.31 -12.15 -3.40
C VAL A 41 -10.22 -11.49 -4.77
N GLY A 42 -10.67 -12.16 -5.84
CA GLY A 42 -10.72 -11.59 -7.18
C GLY A 42 -11.91 -10.66 -7.34
N LEU A 43 -13.06 -11.00 -6.78
CA LEU A 43 -14.22 -10.10 -6.71
C LEU A 43 -13.90 -8.81 -5.94
N LEU A 44 -13.25 -8.91 -4.77
CA LEU A 44 -12.84 -7.73 -4.00
C LEU A 44 -11.90 -6.82 -4.82
N LYS A 45 -10.98 -7.39 -5.59
CA LYS A 45 -10.10 -6.60 -6.47
C LYS A 45 -10.88 -5.88 -7.56
N GLU A 46 -11.89 -6.52 -8.13
CA GLU A 46 -12.77 -5.88 -9.12
C GLU A 46 -13.52 -4.69 -8.52
N GLU A 47 -14.03 -4.81 -7.29
CA GLU A 47 -14.61 -3.69 -6.56
C GLU A 47 -13.58 -2.58 -6.33
N MET A 48 -12.36 -2.92 -5.89
CA MET A 48 -11.26 -1.98 -5.72
C MET A 48 -10.89 -1.27 -7.03
N ARG A 49 -10.91 -1.96 -8.18
CA ARG A 49 -10.69 -1.35 -9.51
C ARG A 49 -11.78 -0.33 -9.83
N ARG A 50 -13.05 -0.68 -9.61
CA ARG A 50 -14.20 0.22 -9.85
C ARG A 50 -14.17 1.45 -8.95
N LEU A 51 -13.59 1.33 -7.75
CA LEU A 51 -13.37 2.43 -6.81
C LEU A 51 -12.05 3.19 -7.05
N ASN A 52 -11.37 2.96 -8.17
CA ASN A 52 -10.12 3.62 -8.55
C ASN A 52 -9.01 3.45 -7.50
N SER A 53 -8.89 2.26 -6.92
CA SER A 53 -7.87 1.95 -5.92
C SER A 53 -6.45 2.15 -6.47
N ILE A 54 -5.66 2.97 -5.77
CA ILE A 54 -4.25 3.17 -6.09
C ILE A 54 -3.45 1.87 -6.01
N ILE A 55 -3.84 0.96 -5.11
CA ILE A 55 -3.17 -0.33 -4.90
C ILE A 55 -3.39 -1.21 -6.14
N MET A 56 -4.62 -1.29 -6.64
CA MET A 56 -4.90 -2.09 -7.84
C MET A 56 -4.22 -1.52 -9.07
N ASP A 57 -4.28 -0.20 -9.27
CA ASP A 57 -3.63 0.41 -10.44
C ASP A 57 -2.10 0.28 -10.40
N CYS A 58 -1.47 0.37 -9.22
CA CYS A 58 -0.05 0.06 -9.08
C CYS A 58 0.23 -1.42 -9.37
N ALA A 59 -0.59 -2.33 -8.85
CA ALA A 59 -0.40 -3.76 -9.03
C ALA A 59 -0.50 -4.19 -10.50
N GLU A 60 -1.42 -3.62 -11.28
CA GLU A 60 -1.50 -3.91 -12.72
C GLU A 60 -0.27 -3.40 -13.47
N LYS A 61 0.24 -2.22 -13.13
CA LYS A 61 1.42 -1.61 -13.77
C LYS A 61 2.72 -2.35 -13.47
N THR A 62 2.77 -3.09 -12.37
CA THR A 62 3.94 -3.85 -11.92
C THR A 62 3.70 -5.35 -11.94
N ARG A 63 2.69 -5.80 -12.70
CA ARG A 63 2.27 -7.20 -12.75
C ARG A 63 3.35 -8.09 -13.36
N VAL A 64 3.53 -9.28 -12.79
CA VAL A 64 4.39 -10.35 -13.32
C VAL A 64 3.58 -11.64 -13.57
N PRO A 65 4.04 -12.55 -14.46
CA PRO A 65 3.33 -13.79 -14.73
C PRO A 65 3.15 -14.66 -13.46
N ALA A 66 1.91 -15.08 -13.16
CA ALA A 66 1.61 -15.82 -11.93
C ALA A 66 0.37 -16.73 -11.99
N GLY A 67 0.11 -17.38 -13.13
CA GLY A 67 -0.83 -18.52 -13.21
C GLY A 67 -2.21 -18.28 -12.57
N GLY A 68 -2.99 -17.33 -13.11
CA GLY A 68 -4.34 -17.01 -12.62
C GLY A 68 -4.39 -16.16 -11.34
N ALA A 69 -3.26 -15.97 -10.65
CA ALA A 69 -3.12 -14.97 -9.60
C ALA A 69 -2.66 -13.62 -10.17
N LEU A 70 -2.90 -12.57 -9.38
CA LEU A 70 -2.26 -11.27 -9.55
C LEU A 70 -0.99 -11.29 -8.70
N ALA A 71 0.18 -11.31 -9.32
CA ALA A 71 1.45 -11.11 -8.64
C ALA A 71 2.17 -9.90 -9.21
N VAL A 72 3.04 -9.30 -8.42
CA VAL A 72 3.74 -8.06 -8.75
C VAL A 72 5.25 -8.21 -8.59
N ASP A 73 6.00 -7.36 -9.27
CA ASP A 73 7.36 -7.01 -8.84
C ASP A 73 7.26 -6.20 -7.54
N ARG A 74 7.83 -6.72 -6.45
CA ARG A 74 7.66 -6.16 -5.10
C ARG A 74 8.24 -4.75 -5.00
N SER A 75 9.43 -4.55 -5.54
CA SER A 75 10.15 -3.28 -5.43
C SER A 75 9.52 -2.23 -6.34
N ALA A 76 9.18 -2.60 -7.58
CA ALA A 76 8.51 -1.68 -8.48
C ALA A 76 7.13 -1.27 -7.92
N PHE A 77 6.40 -2.21 -7.32
CA PHE A 77 5.09 -1.95 -6.71
C PHE A 77 5.17 -0.93 -5.57
N SER A 78 6.04 -1.18 -4.57
CA SER A 78 6.18 -0.30 -3.41
C SER A 78 6.71 1.09 -3.79
N GLN A 79 7.66 1.15 -4.72
CA GLN A 79 8.20 2.42 -5.23
C GLN A 79 7.14 3.22 -5.98
N LEU A 80 6.29 2.55 -6.78
CA LEU A 80 5.23 3.23 -7.52
C LEU A 80 4.14 3.77 -6.59
N VAL A 81 3.73 3.01 -5.58
CA VAL A 81 2.81 3.50 -4.54
C VAL A 81 3.43 4.71 -3.82
N THR A 82 4.69 4.61 -3.42
CA THR A 82 5.41 5.67 -2.73
C THR A 82 5.50 6.96 -3.55
N SER A 83 5.88 6.84 -4.82
CA SER A 83 6.00 7.98 -5.73
C SER A 83 4.67 8.69 -5.92
N ARG A 84 3.55 7.96 -5.99
CA ARG A 84 2.21 8.56 -6.10
C ARG A 84 1.78 9.31 -4.85
N LEU A 85 2.03 8.74 -3.67
CA LEU A 85 1.71 9.40 -2.42
C LEU A 85 2.54 10.68 -2.26
N ALA A 86 3.84 10.60 -2.52
CA ALA A 86 4.75 11.74 -2.42
C ALA A 86 4.46 12.85 -3.43
N ALA A 87 3.95 12.51 -4.62
CA ALA A 87 3.57 13.49 -5.65
C ALA A 87 2.19 14.12 -5.42
N HIS A 88 1.39 13.60 -4.48
CA HIS A 88 0.02 14.08 -4.30
C HIS A 88 -0.02 15.39 -3.50
N PRO A 89 -0.60 16.49 -4.04
CA PRO A 89 -0.48 17.83 -3.45
C PRO A 89 -1.18 18.00 -2.09
N LYS A 90 -2.04 17.06 -1.71
CA LYS A 90 -2.78 17.04 -0.43
C LYS A 90 -2.25 16.03 0.58
N ILE A 91 -1.16 15.34 0.28
CA ILE A 91 -0.57 14.34 1.17
C ILE A 91 0.74 14.89 1.71
N THR A 92 0.82 15.03 3.02
CA THR A 92 2.06 15.33 3.73
C THR A 92 2.55 14.04 4.38
N ILE A 93 3.75 13.59 4.00
CA ILE A 93 4.37 12.42 4.59
C ILE A 93 5.28 12.86 5.74
N ILE A 94 5.06 12.32 6.92
CA ILE A 94 5.92 12.52 8.09
C ILE A 94 6.62 11.21 8.42
N ARG A 95 7.95 11.25 8.42
CA ARG A 95 8.80 10.08 8.65
C ARG A 95 9.18 9.96 10.12
N GLU A 96 8.23 9.52 10.95
CA GLU A 96 8.41 9.40 12.40
C GLU A 96 7.58 8.26 12.99
N GLU A 97 8.01 7.77 14.15
CA GLU A 97 7.22 6.83 14.95
C GLU A 97 6.14 7.59 15.73
N VAL A 98 4.89 7.15 15.60
CA VAL A 98 3.77 7.65 16.38
C VAL A 98 3.61 6.78 17.62
N ALA A 99 3.93 7.33 18.79
CA ALA A 99 3.85 6.61 20.07
C ALA A 99 2.45 6.68 20.72
N GLU A 100 1.64 7.67 20.36
CA GLU A 100 0.33 7.93 20.95
C GLU A 100 -0.69 8.28 19.87
N ILE A 101 -1.94 7.84 20.06
CA ILE A 101 -3.04 8.22 19.17
C ILE A 101 -3.33 9.71 19.39
N PRO A 102 -3.48 10.53 18.34
CA PRO A 102 -3.82 11.94 18.49
C PRO A 102 -5.06 12.14 19.35
N GLY A 103 -4.98 13.04 20.34
CA GLY A 103 -6.09 13.32 21.26
C GLY A 103 -7.27 14.08 20.61
N GLU A 104 -7.06 14.65 19.43
CA GLU A 104 -8.06 15.41 18.67
C GLU A 104 -7.97 15.09 17.16
N GLY A 105 -9.05 15.36 16.43
CA GLY A 105 -9.13 15.15 14.98
C GLY A 105 -9.62 13.75 14.56
N ILE A 106 -9.55 13.48 13.26
CA ILE A 106 -9.93 12.18 12.67
C ILE A 106 -8.64 11.40 12.38
N ALA A 107 -8.50 10.24 13.01
CA ALA A 107 -7.35 9.36 12.81
C ALA A 107 -7.79 8.01 12.22
N VAL A 108 -7.02 7.52 11.24
CA VAL A 108 -7.09 6.14 10.76
C VAL A 108 -5.84 5.42 11.24
N VAL A 109 -6.00 4.39 12.06
CA VAL A 109 -4.88 3.58 12.57
C VAL A 109 -4.69 2.38 11.63
N ALA A 110 -3.54 2.34 10.94
CA ALA A 110 -3.19 1.33 9.96
C ALA A 110 -1.73 0.86 10.11
N SER A 111 -1.29 0.61 11.35
CA SER A 111 0.11 0.29 11.71
C SER A 111 0.57 -1.13 11.36
N GLY A 112 -0.32 -1.97 10.81
CA GLY A 112 -0.02 -3.37 10.52
C GLY A 112 0.11 -4.25 11.78
N HIS A 113 0.56 -5.49 11.56
CA HIS A 113 0.85 -6.49 12.58
C HIS A 113 2.35 -6.55 12.89
#